data_AF-A0AAW9R4I5-F1
#
_entry.id   AF-A0AAW9R4I5-F1
#
_cell.length_a   1.000
_cell.length_b   1.000
_cell.length_c   1.000
_cell.angle_alpha   90.00
_cell.angle_beta   90.00
_cell.angle_gamma   90.00
#
_symmetry.space_group_name_H-M   'P 1'
#
loop_
_entity.id
_entity.type
_entity.pdbx_description
1 polymer ?
#
loop_
_entity_poly.entity_id
_entity_poly.type
_entity_poly.pdbx_seq_one_letter_code
_entity_poly.pdbx_strand_id
1 'polypeptide(L)'
;MAIHNFSKLGLIPARQRGAVLFIALIMLVLITLIALAASSSSMLQEKMVGGMRNQQLSAMGADSGLRGAESWLWNLDFNAATGQPLPPCIGSSTGTCVQRPQVDGTLKAGVQSFRTARNWVTPPAGAFTYNHTLTGLTGNLQTASLAQQPAIMIEDMGANVPPGSGNQAGAIDSELRSQAGKSNFYRITARSQGGNNASIRVLESVFSSSDLTNTGTQSNASP
;
A
#
# COMPACT_ATOMS: atom_id res chain seq x y z
N MET A 1 98.52 -45.64 -6.86
CA MET A 1 98.05 -45.63 -5.45
C MET A 1 98.05 -44.18 -5.01
N ALA A 2 96.94 -43.52 -4.64
CA ALA A 2 95.55 -43.96 -4.50
C ALA A 2 94.58 -42.91 -5.09
N ILE A 3 93.31 -43.29 -5.32
CA ILE A 3 92.25 -42.41 -5.83
C ILE A 3 91.23 -42.23 -4.69
N HIS A 4 90.97 -40.99 -4.27
CA HIS A 4 89.94 -40.68 -3.27
C HIS A 4 88.65 -40.17 -3.94
N ASN A 5 87.58 -40.96 -3.84
CA ASN A 5 86.24 -40.61 -4.31
C ASN A 5 85.58 -39.57 -3.40
N PHE A 6 85.03 -38.50 -3.99
CA PHE A 6 84.10 -37.60 -3.31
C PHE A 6 82.65 -38.08 -3.46
N SER A 7 82.20 -38.92 -2.54
CA SER A 7 80.80 -39.31 -2.42
C SER A 7 79.99 -38.23 -1.68
N LYS A 8 79.29 -37.36 -2.42
CA LYS A 8 78.13 -36.63 -1.88
C LYS A 8 76.85 -37.40 -2.19
N LEU A 9 76.36 -38.16 -1.21
CA LEU A 9 75.01 -38.73 -1.28
C LEU A 9 73.98 -37.59 -1.27
N GLY A 10 73.26 -37.43 -2.38
CA GLY A 10 72.00 -36.70 -2.37
C GLY A 10 70.93 -37.54 -1.68
N LEU A 11 70.54 -37.15 -0.47
CA LEU A 11 69.39 -37.73 0.22
C LEU A 11 68.10 -37.43 -0.56
N ILE A 12 67.62 -38.41 -1.32
CA ILE A 12 66.31 -38.33 -2.00
C ILE A 12 65.23 -38.37 -0.91
N PRO A 13 64.36 -37.35 -0.77
CA PRO A 13 63.38 -37.29 0.30
C PRO A 13 62.30 -38.38 0.14
N ALA A 14 61.81 -38.88 1.27
CA ALA A 14 60.87 -39.99 1.32
C ALA A 14 59.54 -39.68 0.60
N ARG A 15 59.05 -40.62 -0.21
CA ARG A 15 57.73 -40.56 -0.88
C ARG A 15 56.59 -40.65 0.13
N GLN A 16 56.19 -39.53 0.73
CA GLN A 16 54.93 -39.45 1.47
C GLN A 16 53.74 -39.39 0.48
N ARG A 17 53.11 -40.54 0.21
CA ARG A 17 51.96 -40.66 -0.71
C ARG A 17 50.58 -40.73 -0.05
N GLY A 18 50.49 -40.60 1.28
CA GLY A 18 49.21 -40.68 2.02
C GLY A 18 48.65 -39.33 2.49
N ALA A 19 49.48 -38.46 3.08
CA ALA A 19 49.00 -37.28 3.82
C ALA A 19 48.33 -36.21 2.94
N VAL A 20 48.74 -36.08 1.67
CA VAL A 20 48.24 -35.02 0.77
C VAL A 20 46.74 -35.11 0.54
N LEU A 21 46.18 -36.33 0.36
CA LEU A 21 44.73 -36.51 0.15
C LEU A 21 43.92 -36.06 1.38
N PHE A 22 44.41 -36.38 2.58
CA PHE A 22 43.74 -36.04 3.83
C PHE A 22 43.75 -34.53 4.09
N ILE A 23 44.89 -33.88 3.87
CA ILE A 23 45.01 -32.41 3.97
C ILE A 23 44.14 -31.72 2.92
N ALA A 24 44.12 -32.22 1.68
CA ALA A 24 43.27 -31.68 0.61
C ALA A 24 41.78 -31.82 0.93
N LEU A 25 41.35 -32.94 1.52
CA LEU A 25 39.96 -33.14 1.92
C LEU A 25 39.55 -32.22 3.08
N ILE A 26 40.40 -32.03 4.09
CA ILE A 26 40.17 -31.06 5.16
C ILE A 26 40.05 -29.64 4.59
N MET A 27 40.97 -29.23 3.72
CA MET A 27 40.93 -27.90 3.09
C MET A 27 39.66 -27.72 2.23
N LEU A 28 39.23 -28.74 1.51
CA LEU A 28 37.99 -28.71 0.71
C LEU A 28 36.74 -28.58 1.60
N VAL A 29 36.68 -29.27 2.73
CA VAL A 29 35.59 -29.12 3.72
C VAL A 29 35.59 -27.72 4.34
N LEU A 30 36.76 -27.17 4.68
CA LEU A 30 36.86 -25.81 5.23
C LEU A 30 36.40 -24.75 4.21
N ILE A 31 36.85 -24.85 2.95
CA ILE A 31 36.45 -23.92 1.88
C ILE A 31 34.94 -23.99 1.61
N THR A 32 34.35 -25.19 1.57
CA THR A 32 32.91 -25.35 1.33
C THR A 32 32.05 -24.80 2.46
N LEU A 33 32.46 -24.96 3.72
CA LEU A 33 31.77 -24.34 4.87
C LEU A 33 31.81 -22.82 4.83
N ILE A 34 32.96 -22.22 4.47
CA ILE A 34 33.08 -20.76 4.31
C ILE A 34 32.19 -20.24 3.16
N ALA A 35 32.16 -20.95 2.03
CA ALA A 35 31.32 -20.59 0.88
C ALA A 35 29.81 -20.68 1.19
N LEU A 36 29.38 -21.70 1.95
CA LEU A 36 28.00 -21.84 2.42
C LEU A 36 27.61 -20.72 3.40
N ALA A 37 28.48 -20.40 4.36
CA ALA A 37 28.25 -19.32 5.31
C ALA A 37 28.07 -17.97 4.60
N ALA A 38 28.95 -17.65 3.64
CA ALA A 38 28.83 -16.44 2.82
C ALA A 38 27.49 -16.38 2.06
N SER A 39 27.12 -17.47 1.38
CA SER A 39 25.90 -17.58 0.56
C SER A 39 24.60 -17.42 1.37
N SER A 40 24.59 -17.85 2.63
CA SER A 40 23.41 -17.75 3.50
C SER A 40 22.97 -16.32 3.77
N SER A 41 23.92 -15.37 3.82
CA SER A 41 23.66 -13.96 4.07
C SER A 41 22.92 -13.30 2.89
N SER A 42 23.31 -13.63 1.65
CA SER A 42 22.71 -13.11 0.42
C SER A 42 21.23 -13.50 0.30
N MET A 43 20.89 -14.76 0.64
CA MET A 43 19.50 -15.24 0.60
C MET A 43 18.59 -14.53 1.61
N LEU A 44 19.13 -14.15 2.79
CA LEU A 44 18.38 -13.36 3.78
C LEU A 44 18.19 -11.91 3.31
N GLN A 45 19.23 -11.30 2.73
CA GLN A 45 19.15 -9.96 2.14
C GLN A 45 18.13 -9.89 1.00
N GLU A 46 18.14 -10.87 0.08
CA GLU A 46 17.18 -10.98 -1.02
C GLU A 46 15.73 -11.02 -0.50
N LYS A 47 15.45 -11.86 0.50
CA LYS A 47 14.11 -11.94 1.14
C LYS A 47 13.72 -10.64 1.84
N MET A 48 14.66 -9.95 2.50
CA MET A 48 14.39 -8.66 3.14
C MET A 48 14.07 -7.57 2.10
N VAL A 49 14.83 -7.50 1.00
CA VAL A 49 14.59 -6.57 -0.11
C VAL A 49 13.25 -6.85 -0.79
N GLY A 50 12.94 -8.12 -1.06
CA GLY A 50 11.64 -8.53 -1.60
C GLY A 50 10.47 -8.15 -0.68
N GLY A 51 10.61 -8.38 0.63
CA GLY A 51 9.62 -7.97 1.63
C GLY A 51 9.44 -6.46 1.72
N MET A 52 10.53 -5.69 1.72
CA MET A 52 10.50 -4.22 1.74
C MET A 52 9.84 -3.66 0.49
N ARG A 53 10.21 -4.15 -0.71
CA ARG A 53 9.59 -3.77 -1.99
C ARG A 53 8.09 -4.05 -1.97
N ASN A 54 7.67 -5.21 -1.46
CA ASN A 54 6.26 -5.58 -1.35
C ASN A 54 5.48 -4.66 -0.40
N GLN A 55 6.09 -4.23 0.72
CA GLN A 55 5.50 -3.24 1.61
C GLN A 55 5.41 -1.86 0.96
N GLN A 56 6.44 -1.42 0.22
CA GLN A 56 6.43 -0.17 -0.54
C GLN A 56 5.31 -0.16 -1.60
N LEU A 57 5.17 -1.24 -2.37
CA LEU A 57 4.07 -1.40 -3.35
C LEU A 57 2.70 -1.28 -2.69
N SER A 58 2.47 -1.96 -1.56
CA SER A 58 1.21 -1.84 -0.83
C SER A 58 0.93 -0.43 -0.31
N ALA A 59 1.96 0.33 0.07
CA ALA A 59 1.81 1.72 0.51
C ALA A 59 1.50 2.65 -0.68
N MET A 60 2.23 2.53 -1.79
CA MET A 60 2.00 3.34 -3.00
C MET A 60 0.63 3.08 -3.61
N GLY A 61 0.16 1.84 -3.64
CA GLY A 61 -1.18 1.49 -4.10
C GLY A 61 -2.29 2.09 -3.22
N ALA A 62 -2.09 2.07 -1.89
CA ALA A 62 -3.03 2.70 -0.95
C ALA A 62 -3.07 4.22 -1.13
N ASP A 63 -1.92 4.89 -1.21
CA ASP A 63 -1.84 6.35 -1.43
C ASP A 63 -2.42 6.78 -2.78
N SER A 64 -2.17 6.00 -3.84
CA SER A 64 -2.72 6.25 -5.18
C SER A 64 -4.26 6.16 -5.19
N GLY A 65 -4.81 5.13 -4.54
CA GLY A 65 -6.26 4.97 -4.38
C GLY A 65 -6.90 6.06 -3.51
N LEU A 66 -6.22 6.46 -2.43
CA LEU A 66 -6.64 7.52 -1.51
C LEU A 66 -6.73 8.87 -2.23
N ARG A 67 -5.65 9.30 -2.88
CA ARG A 67 -5.59 10.54 -3.69
C ARG A 67 -6.61 10.53 -4.83
N GLY A 68 -6.85 9.37 -5.44
CA GLY A 68 -7.87 9.21 -6.48
C GLY A 68 -9.27 9.49 -5.97
N ALA A 69 -9.60 9.00 -4.78
CA ALA A 69 -10.88 9.25 -4.13
C ALA A 69 -11.03 10.70 -3.62
N GLU A 70 -9.97 11.30 -3.09
CA GLU A 70 -9.92 12.72 -2.70
C GLU A 70 -10.14 13.64 -3.90
N SER A 71 -9.41 13.41 -5.00
CA SER A 71 -9.55 14.15 -6.25
C SER A 71 -10.95 14.01 -6.86
N TRP A 72 -11.54 12.81 -6.81
CA TRP A 72 -12.92 12.60 -7.25
C TRP A 72 -13.90 13.37 -6.36
N LEU A 73 -13.79 13.26 -5.04
CA LEU A 73 -14.66 13.90 -4.04
C LEU A 73 -14.56 15.45 -4.04
N TRP A 74 -13.43 15.99 -4.50
CA TRP A 74 -13.27 17.43 -4.75
C TRP A 74 -14.08 17.93 -5.95
N ASN A 75 -14.26 17.10 -6.98
CA ASN A 75 -14.97 17.43 -8.21
C ASN A 75 -16.46 16.99 -8.19
N LEU A 76 -17.02 16.71 -7.01
CA LEU A 76 -18.44 16.37 -6.87
C LEU A 76 -19.28 17.59 -6.48
N ASP A 77 -20.27 17.88 -7.32
CA ASP A 77 -21.31 18.85 -6.99
C ASP A 77 -22.21 18.35 -5.86
N PHE A 78 -22.68 19.26 -5.01
CA PHE A 78 -23.66 18.94 -3.98
C PHE A 78 -25.04 18.75 -4.61
N ASN A 79 -25.72 17.66 -4.26
CA ASN A 79 -27.11 17.47 -4.67
C ASN A 79 -28.01 18.42 -3.87
N ALA A 80 -28.63 19.37 -4.56
CA ALA A 80 -29.48 20.40 -3.94
C ALA A 80 -30.65 19.85 -3.10
N ALA A 81 -31.15 18.64 -3.42
CA ALA A 81 -32.26 18.01 -2.71
C ALA A 81 -31.83 17.25 -1.43
N THR A 82 -30.59 16.78 -1.34
CA THR A 82 -30.08 16.06 -0.15
C THR A 82 -29.11 16.88 0.70
N GLY A 83 -28.56 17.97 0.15
CA GLY A 83 -27.53 18.78 0.82
C GLY A 83 -26.20 18.04 1.00
N GLN A 84 -25.93 16.99 0.22
CA GLN A 84 -24.68 16.24 0.22
C GLN A 84 -24.23 15.89 -1.21
N PRO A 85 -22.92 15.79 -1.48
CA PRO A 85 -22.38 15.34 -2.78
C PRO A 85 -22.58 13.84 -3.04
N LEU A 86 -22.82 13.03 -2.00
CA LEU A 86 -22.96 11.58 -2.13
C LEU A 86 -24.19 11.02 -1.40
N PRO A 87 -24.89 10.04 -2.00
CA PRO A 87 -25.97 9.34 -1.32
C PRO A 87 -25.44 8.38 -0.25
N PRO A 88 -26.19 8.13 0.84
CA PRO A 88 -25.83 7.10 1.81
C PRO A 88 -25.95 5.69 1.22
N CYS A 89 -25.11 4.78 1.69
CA CYS A 89 -25.15 3.38 1.27
C CYS A 89 -26.32 2.61 1.90
N ILE A 90 -27.32 2.30 1.08
CA ILE A 90 -28.54 1.54 1.40
C ILE A 90 -28.50 0.20 0.66
N GLY A 91 -28.59 -0.91 1.40
CA GLY A 91 -28.57 -2.27 0.83
C GLY A 91 -27.35 -2.54 -0.06
N SER A 92 -27.58 -3.20 -1.20
CA SER A 92 -26.60 -3.41 -2.27
C SER A 92 -26.60 -2.22 -3.25
N SER A 93 -26.16 -1.06 -2.78
CA SER A 93 -26.05 0.15 -3.61
C SER A 93 -25.17 -0.10 -4.84
N THR A 94 -25.67 0.24 -6.04
CA THR A 94 -24.95 0.06 -7.31
C THR A 94 -24.38 1.42 -7.73
N GLY A 95 -23.10 1.65 -7.43
CA GLY A 95 -22.43 2.94 -7.58
C GLY A 95 -21.85 3.44 -6.26
N THR A 96 -20.93 4.42 -6.32
CA THR A 96 -20.25 4.92 -5.12
C THR A 96 -21.21 5.64 -4.18
N CYS A 97 -21.17 5.30 -2.89
CA CYS A 97 -21.98 5.90 -1.84
C CYS A 97 -21.18 6.06 -0.55
N VAL A 98 -21.73 6.79 0.43
CA VAL A 98 -21.09 6.98 1.74
C VAL A 98 -21.66 6.07 2.80
N GLN A 99 -20.77 5.39 3.53
CA GLN A 99 -21.14 4.61 4.69
C GLN A 99 -21.42 5.55 5.86
N ARG A 100 -22.63 5.47 6.43
CA ARG A 100 -22.97 6.19 7.66
C ARG A 100 -22.90 5.25 8.87
N PRO A 101 -22.61 5.77 10.08
CA PRO A 101 -22.91 5.04 11.31
C PRO A 101 -24.41 4.71 11.38
N GLN A 102 -24.72 3.64 12.09
CA GLN A 102 -26.06 3.18 12.39
C GLN A 102 -26.70 4.11 13.44
N VAL A 103 -28.03 4.07 13.61
CA VAL A 103 -28.79 4.96 14.50
C VAL A 103 -28.40 4.87 16.00
N ASP A 104 -27.70 3.81 16.39
CA ASP A 104 -27.13 3.59 17.72
C ASP A 104 -25.68 4.10 17.87
N GLY A 105 -25.14 4.75 16.83
CA GLY A 105 -23.76 5.22 16.77
C GLY A 105 -22.73 4.14 16.39
N THR A 106 -23.15 2.89 16.15
CA THR A 106 -22.23 1.80 15.77
C THR A 106 -21.89 1.81 14.28
N LEU A 107 -20.77 1.19 13.90
CA LEU A 107 -20.42 0.97 12.50
C LEU A 107 -20.94 -0.40 12.05
N LYS A 108 -21.49 -0.47 10.82
CA LYS A 108 -21.86 -1.74 10.18
C LYS A 108 -20.67 -2.70 10.18
N ALA A 109 -20.89 -3.98 10.45
CA ALA A 109 -19.82 -4.97 10.62
C ALA A 109 -18.80 -5.00 9.45
N GLY A 110 -19.27 -4.85 8.20
CA GLY A 110 -18.40 -4.76 7.02
C GLY A 110 -17.50 -3.52 6.99
N VAL A 111 -17.99 -2.37 7.48
CA VAL A 111 -17.21 -1.13 7.61
C VAL A 111 -16.12 -1.30 8.68
N GLN A 112 -16.51 -1.81 9.86
CA GLN A 112 -15.56 -2.06 10.95
C GLN A 112 -14.48 -3.08 10.57
N SER A 113 -14.86 -4.14 9.86
CA SER A 113 -13.92 -5.13 9.31
C SER A 113 -12.96 -4.50 8.29
N PHE A 114 -13.47 -3.69 7.36
CA PHE A 114 -12.65 -3.04 6.34
C PHE A 114 -11.61 -2.05 6.92
N ARG A 115 -11.89 -1.43 8.08
CA ARG A 115 -10.91 -0.61 8.80
C ARG A 115 -9.88 -1.45 9.55
N THR A 116 -10.31 -2.46 10.29
CA THR A 116 -9.48 -3.11 11.34
C THR A 116 -8.88 -4.47 10.98
N ALA A 117 -9.40 -5.16 9.96
CA ALA A 117 -8.94 -6.51 9.61
C ALA A 117 -7.52 -6.52 9.02
N ARG A 118 -6.68 -7.45 9.48
CA ARG A 118 -5.28 -7.60 9.03
C ARG A 118 -5.13 -8.35 7.70
N ASN A 119 -6.04 -9.27 7.42
CA ASN A 119 -6.15 -9.98 6.13
C ASN A 119 -6.88 -9.11 5.11
N TRP A 120 -6.86 -9.50 3.83
CA TRP A 120 -7.65 -8.81 2.82
C TRP A 120 -9.15 -8.99 3.07
N VAL A 121 -9.90 -7.92 2.89
CA VAL A 121 -11.36 -7.86 3.05
C VAL A 121 -11.89 -7.02 1.90
N THR A 122 -12.90 -7.53 1.21
CA THR A 122 -13.61 -6.78 0.15
C THR A 122 -14.31 -5.57 0.76
N PRO A 123 -14.28 -4.39 0.11
CA PRO A 123 -14.96 -3.22 0.63
C PRO A 123 -16.49 -3.43 0.68
N PRO A 124 -17.21 -2.74 1.58
CA PRO A 124 -18.67 -2.81 1.64
C PRO A 124 -19.34 -2.24 0.38
N ALA A 125 -20.64 -2.48 0.22
CA ALA A 125 -21.41 -2.05 -0.96
C ALA A 125 -21.25 -0.55 -1.25
N GLY A 126 -21.12 -0.21 -2.55
CA GLY A 126 -20.84 1.14 -3.04
C GLY A 126 -19.48 1.71 -2.68
N ALA A 127 -18.48 0.84 -2.55
CA ALA A 127 -17.07 1.19 -2.59
C ALA A 127 -16.71 2.08 -3.79
N PHE A 128 -15.78 3.02 -3.60
CA PHE A 128 -15.24 3.80 -4.70
C PHE A 128 -14.30 2.93 -5.55
N THR A 129 -14.49 2.98 -6.87
CA THR A 129 -13.64 2.24 -7.82
C THR A 129 -12.54 3.16 -8.34
N TYR A 130 -11.27 2.80 -8.07
CA TYR A 130 -10.13 3.56 -8.57
C TYR A 130 -9.91 3.30 -10.07
N ASN A 131 -10.04 4.36 -10.88
CA ASN A 131 -10.06 4.28 -12.35
C ASN A 131 -8.76 3.81 -13.00
N HIS A 132 -7.59 4.06 -12.40
CA HIS A 132 -6.31 3.65 -12.97
C HIS A 132 -5.96 2.22 -12.57
N THR A 133 -5.89 1.30 -13.52
CA THR A 133 -5.55 -0.11 -13.25
C THR A 133 -4.09 -0.24 -12.80
N LEU A 134 -3.88 -0.68 -11.56
CA LEU A 134 -2.56 -0.95 -10.97
C LEU A 134 -2.24 -2.45 -10.92
N THR A 135 -2.98 -3.26 -11.67
CA THR A 135 -2.84 -4.71 -11.78
C THR A 135 -2.64 -5.11 -13.25
N GLY A 136 -2.07 -6.28 -13.52
CA GLY A 136 -1.95 -6.80 -14.89
C GLY A 136 -0.99 -6.01 -15.80
N LEU A 137 -0.08 -5.21 -15.23
CA LEU A 137 0.92 -4.43 -15.97
C LEU A 137 1.87 -5.37 -16.73
N THR A 138 1.76 -5.41 -18.05
CA THR A 138 2.52 -6.31 -18.93
C THR A 138 4.00 -5.91 -19.05
N GLY A 139 4.91 -6.86 -18.83
CA GLY A 139 6.35 -6.71 -19.10
C GLY A 139 7.21 -7.77 -18.40
N ASN A 140 8.45 -7.96 -18.89
CA ASN A 140 9.38 -8.95 -18.31
C ASN A 140 10.16 -8.41 -17.09
N LEU A 141 10.05 -7.11 -16.79
CA LEU A 141 10.52 -6.55 -15.54
C LEU A 141 9.49 -6.87 -14.44
N GLN A 142 9.93 -7.05 -13.20
CA GLN A 142 9.05 -7.17 -12.04
C GLN A 142 8.43 -5.79 -11.73
N THR A 143 7.47 -5.40 -12.56
CA THR A 143 6.78 -4.10 -12.55
C THR A 143 5.99 -3.89 -11.26
N ALA A 144 5.56 -2.65 -11.03
CA ALA A 144 4.83 -2.25 -9.82
C ALA A 144 3.37 -2.75 -9.77
N SER A 145 3.07 -3.90 -10.40
CA SER A 145 1.75 -4.51 -10.34
C SER A 145 1.43 -4.92 -8.91
N LEU A 146 0.26 -4.50 -8.45
CA LEU A 146 -0.34 -4.99 -7.22
C LEU A 146 -0.97 -6.38 -7.49
N ALA A 147 -1.15 -7.17 -6.44
CA ALA A 147 -1.89 -8.42 -6.47
C ALA A 147 -3.40 -8.21 -6.58
N GLN A 148 -3.89 -7.07 -6.08
CA GLN A 148 -5.27 -6.64 -6.21
C GLN A 148 -5.33 -5.11 -6.28
N GLN A 149 -6.28 -4.60 -7.08
CA GLN A 149 -6.58 -3.18 -7.20
C GLN A 149 -6.90 -2.57 -5.82
N PRO A 150 -6.50 -1.32 -5.52
CA PRO A 150 -6.83 -0.68 -4.26
C PRO A 150 -8.35 -0.63 -4.06
N ALA A 151 -8.79 -1.10 -2.90
CA ALA A 151 -10.17 -1.00 -2.45
C ALA A 151 -10.32 0.28 -1.63
N ILE A 152 -11.34 1.10 -1.92
CA ILE A 152 -11.61 2.33 -1.17
C ILE A 152 -13.06 2.33 -0.68
N MET A 153 -13.27 2.66 0.59
CA MET A 153 -14.59 3.05 1.09
C MET A 153 -14.55 4.50 1.60
N ILE A 154 -15.71 5.14 1.57
CA ILE A 154 -15.90 6.52 2.06
C ILE A 154 -16.97 6.45 3.16
N GLU A 155 -16.67 7.04 4.31
CA GLU A 155 -17.58 7.19 5.44
C GLU A 155 -18.01 8.66 5.59
N ASP A 156 -19.29 8.90 5.82
CA ASP A 156 -19.83 10.23 6.17
C ASP A 156 -19.52 10.53 7.64
N MET A 157 -18.75 11.59 7.89
CA MET A 157 -18.41 12.07 9.24
C MET A 157 -19.32 13.22 9.70
N GLY A 158 -20.28 13.62 8.88
CA GLY A 158 -21.25 14.67 9.16
C GLY A 158 -20.86 16.04 8.60
N ALA A 159 -21.78 16.99 8.81
CA ALA A 159 -21.65 18.35 8.33
C ALA A 159 -20.66 19.19 9.16
N ASN A 160 -20.11 20.18 8.49
CA ASN A 160 -19.39 21.31 9.06
C ASN A 160 -20.51 22.36 9.41
N VAL A 161 -20.77 22.69 10.70
CA VAL A 161 -21.61 23.86 11.19
C VAL A 161 -20.98 24.54 12.45
N PRO A 162 -21.03 25.85 12.77
CA PRO A 162 -19.96 26.49 13.60
C PRO A 162 -19.69 26.00 15.06
N PRO A 163 -18.48 26.20 15.63
CA PRO A 163 -18.15 25.86 17.02
C PRO A 163 -19.20 26.37 18.02
N GLY A 164 -19.68 25.47 18.89
CA GLY A 164 -20.74 25.76 19.84
C GLY A 164 -22.17 25.54 19.33
N SER A 165 -22.38 25.14 18.06
CA SER A 165 -23.72 24.86 17.51
C SER A 165 -24.04 23.38 17.21
N GLY A 166 -23.03 22.50 17.18
CA GLY A 166 -23.20 21.03 17.04
C GLY A 166 -23.24 20.57 15.58
N ASN A 167 -22.35 19.62 15.21
CA ASN A 167 -21.69 19.57 13.88
C ASN A 167 -20.79 20.83 13.70
N GLN A 168 -19.66 20.87 12.94
CA GLN A 168 -18.48 21.76 13.26
C GLN A 168 -17.82 22.59 12.08
N ALA A 169 -17.82 23.95 11.99
CA ALA A 169 -17.42 24.75 10.78
C ALA A 169 -16.98 26.24 10.87
N GLY A 170 -16.76 26.84 9.68
CA GLY A 170 -16.68 28.29 9.43
C GLY A 170 -18.03 29.02 9.35
N ALA A 171 -17.96 30.33 9.58
CA ALA A 171 -19.09 31.25 9.50
C ALA A 171 -19.60 31.39 8.06
N ILE A 172 -20.92 31.34 7.89
CA ILE A 172 -21.58 31.78 6.65
C ILE A 172 -21.73 33.29 6.74
N ASP A 173 -21.31 33.99 5.68
CA ASP A 173 -21.81 35.33 5.41
C ASP A 173 -23.35 35.28 5.32
N SER A 174 -24.04 36.17 6.05
CA SER A 174 -25.49 36.27 6.04
C SER A 174 -26.10 36.58 4.67
N GLU A 175 -25.31 37.07 3.72
CA GLU A 175 -25.72 37.48 2.38
C GLU A 175 -25.67 36.33 1.36
N LEU A 176 -24.94 35.23 1.66
CA LEU A 176 -24.75 34.05 0.79
C LEU A 176 -25.58 32.83 1.23
N ARG A 177 -26.87 33.03 1.52
CA ARG A 177 -27.80 32.01 2.04
C ARG A 177 -28.13 30.83 1.10
N SER A 178 -27.58 30.78 -0.11
CA SER A 178 -27.86 29.74 -1.10
C SER A 178 -26.71 28.74 -1.23
N GLN A 179 -26.73 27.69 -0.39
CA GLN A 179 -25.93 26.46 -0.46
C GLN A 179 -24.39 26.56 -0.37
N ALA A 180 -23.78 27.58 -0.98
CA ALA A 180 -22.35 27.88 -0.94
C ALA A 180 -21.79 27.89 0.50
N GLY A 181 -20.67 27.19 0.70
CA GLY A 181 -20.03 27.06 2.01
C GLY A 181 -20.53 25.90 2.88
N LYS A 182 -21.62 25.21 2.51
CA LYS A 182 -21.93 23.89 3.09
C LYS A 182 -20.76 22.96 2.83
N SER A 183 -20.24 22.35 3.89
CA SER A 183 -19.11 21.44 3.81
C SER A 183 -19.39 20.21 4.65
N ASN A 184 -18.98 19.04 4.18
CA ASN A 184 -19.13 17.78 4.89
C ASN A 184 -17.77 17.10 5.01
N PHE A 185 -17.50 16.53 6.18
CA PHE A 185 -16.33 15.70 6.39
C PHE A 185 -16.60 14.26 5.94
N TYR A 186 -15.61 13.68 5.29
CA TYR A 186 -15.59 12.28 4.92
C TYR A 186 -14.32 11.64 5.43
N ARG A 187 -14.42 10.43 5.98
CA ARG A 187 -13.24 9.58 6.19
C ARG A 187 -13.11 8.65 4.99
N ILE A 188 -11.98 8.74 4.30
CA ILE A 188 -11.65 7.86 3.17
C ILE A 188 -10.69 6.80 3.71
N THR A 189 -11.09 5.54 3.64
CA THR A 189 -10.22 4.41 3.99
C THR A 189 -9.80 3.71 2.70
N ALA A 190 -8.51 3.73 2.38
CA ALA A 190 -7.92 3.05 1.23
C ALA A 190 -7.12 1.82 1.69
N ARG A 191 -7.35 0.68 1.05
CA ARG A 191 -6.72 -0.61 1.35
C ARG A 191 -6.10 -1.20 0.09
N SER A 192 -4.81 -1.54 0.15
CA SER A 192 -4.06 -2.10 -0.98
C SER A 192 -3.19 -3.27 -0.56
N GLN A 193 -3.08 -4.28 -1.43
CA GLN A 193 -2.08 -5.35 -1.31
C GLN A 193 -0.76 -4.90 -1.94
N GLY A 194 0.34 -5.62 -1.67
CA GLY A 194 1.58 -5.48 -2.42
C GLY A 194 1.51 -6.20 -3.77
N GLY A 195 2.65 -6.55 -4.34
CA GLY A 195 2.73 -7.43 -5.52
C GLY A 195 2.35 -8.89 -5.22
N ASN A 196 2.15 -9.24 -3.95
CA ASN A 196 1.52 -10.48 -3.50
C ASN A 196 0.69 -10.22 -2.23
N ASN A 197 -0.07 -11.23 -1.79
CA ASN A 197 -0.95 -11.17 -0.61
C ASN A 197 -0.22 -11.24 0.76
N ALA A 198 1.12 -11.07 0.80
CA ALA A 198 1.90 -11.07 2.04
C ALA A 198 2.08 -9.66 2.66
N SER A 199 1.77 -8.58 1.94
CA SER A 199 1.67 -7.23 2.50
C SER A 199 0.32 -6.62 2.18
N ILE A 200 -0.28 -6.00 3.19
CA ILE A 200 -1.51 -5.22 3.07
C ILE A 200 -1.27 -3.93 3.84
N ARG A 201 -1.66 -2.80 3.24
CA ARG A 201 -1.66 -1.49 3.89
C ARG A 201 -3.05 -0.90 3.84
N VAL A 202 -3.42 -0.27 4.95
CA VAL A 202 -4.64 0.51 5.11
C VAL A 202 -4.19 1.92 5.48
N LEU A 203 -4.72 2.91 4.77
CA LEU A 203 -4.53 4.33 5.06
C LEU A 203 -5.91 4.96 5.28
N GLU A 204 -5.99 5.92 6.19
CA GLU A 204 -7.19 6.72 6.43
C GLU A 204 -6.85 8.20 6.27
N SER A 205 -7.68 8.92 5.53
CA SER A 205 -7.65 10.39 5.40
C SER A 205 -9.00 10.97 5.82
N VAL A 206 -9.00 12.22 6.29
CA VAL A 206 -10.23 12.99 6.54
C VAL A 206 -10.25 14.17 5.57
N PHE A 207 -11.25 14.18 4.71
CA PHE A 207 -11.39 15.13 3.62
C PHE A 207 -12.69 15.93 3.77
N SER A 208 -12.63 17.24 3.55
CA SER A 208 -13.81 18.10 3.49
C SER A 208 -14.19 18.37 2.03
N SER A 209 -15.37 17.92 1.60
CA SER A 209 -15.98 18.41 0.36
C SER A 209 -16.86 19.61 0.68
N SER A 210 -16.77 20.66 -0.12
CA SER A 210 -17.51 21.92 0.06
C SER A 210 -18.31 22.27 -1.19
N ASP A 211 -19.55 22.73 -1.00
CA ASP A 211 -20.38 23.24 -2.07
C ASP A 211 -19.80 24.56 -2.59
N LEU A 212 -19.16 24.46 -3.76
CA LEU A 212 -18.58 25.58 -4.52
C LEU A 212 -19.56 26.12 -5.57
N THR A 213 -20.80 25.63 -5.63
CA THR A 213 -21.81 26.07 -6.61
C THR A 213 -22.42 27.43 -6.24
N ASN A 214 -21.57 28.46 -6.24
CA ASN A 214 -22.04 29.82 -6.39
C ASN A 214 -22.76 29.93 -7.75
N THR A 215 -24.04 30.31 -7.74
CA THR A 215 -24.91 30.44 -8.92
C THR A 215 -24.52 31.65 -9.78
N GLY A 216 -23.31 31.61 -10.34
CA GLY A 216 -22.70 32.71 -11.10
C GLY A 216 -21.55 32.32 -12.04
N THR A 217 -21.00 31.10 -11.94
CA THR A 217 -19.98 30.60 -12.90
C THR A 217 -20.57 29.58 -13.86
N GLN A 218 -20.53 29.91 -15.16
CA GLN A 218 -21.17 29.17 -16.24
C GLN A 218 -20.66 27.73 -16.37
N SER A 219 -21.57 26.75 -16.39
CA SER A 219 -21.31 25.32 -16.52
C SER A 219 -20.97 24.86 -17.95
N ASN A 220 -20.21 25.66 -18.71
CA ASN A 220 -19.69 25.26 -20.02
C ASN A 220 -18.22 25.65 -20.20
N ALA A 221 -17.35 24.83 -19.61
CA ALA A 221 -16.00 24.60 -20.09
C ALA A 221 -15.91 23.10 -20.47
N SER A 222 -16.35 22.80 -21.69
CA SER A 222 -15.91 21.59 -22.41
C SER A 222 -14.38 21.70 -22.66
N PRO A 223 -13.64 20.58 -22.80
CA PRO A 223 -12.17 20.54 -22.70
C PRO A 223 -11.42 21.34 -23.77
#